data_AF-A0A378B7S7-F1
#
_entry.id   AF-A0A378B7S7-F1
#
_cell.length_a   1.000
_cell.length_b   1.000
_cell.length_c   1.000
_cell.angle_alpha   90.00
_cell.angle_beta   90.00
_cell.angle_gamma   90.00
#
_symmetry.space_group_name_H-M   'P 1'
#
loop_
_entity.id
_entity.type
_entity.pdbx_description
1 polymer ?
#
loop_
_entity_poly.entity_id
_entity_poly.type
_entity_poly.pdbx_seq_one_letter_code
_entity_poly.pdbx_strand_id
1 'polypeptide(L)' 'MGAGLAEYMARNYQVSVVGVTISAEQQKMAQARCADLDVEIRLQDYRDLHDSFGPHRLRWHV' A
#
# COMPACT_ATOMS: atom_id res chain seq x y z
N MET A 1 -0.50 3.32 -11.87
CA MET A 1 -0.76 4.66 -11.31
C MET A 1 -0.51 4.56 -9.81
N GLY A 2 0.34 5.43 -9.26
CA GLY A 2 1.16 5.14 -8.07
C GLY A 2 0.51 5.33 -6.69
N ALA A 3 1.38 5.36 -5.67
CA ALA A 3 1.11 5.51 -4.24
C ALA A 3 0.19 6.68 -3.81
N GLY A 4 -0.26 7.53 -4.73
CA GLY A 4 -1.14 8.67 -4.44
C GLY A 4 -2.49 8.27 -3.83
N LEU A 5 -3.04 7.11 -4.20
CA LEU A 5 -4.30 6.65 -3.61
C LEU A 5 -4.10 6.00 -2.23
N ALA A 6 -2.99 5.28 -2.03
CA ALA A 6 -2.62 4.77 -0.70
C ALA A 6 -2.42 5.93 0.29
N GLU A 7 -1.68 6.95 -0.14
CA GLU A 7 -1.48 8.19 0.62
C GLU A 7 -2.80 8.90 0.91
N TYR A 8 -3.65 9.09 -0.11
CA TYR A 8 -4.95 9.76 0.05
C TYR A 8 -5.83 9.03 1.08
N MET A 9 -5.91 7.70 1.03
CA MET A 9 -6.77 6.98 1.96
C MET A 9 -6.24 7.02 3.40
N ALA A 10 -4.94 6.79 3.59
CA ALA A 10 -4.33 6.79 4.91
C ALA A 10 -4.50 8.16 5.61
N ARG A 11 -4.37 9.26 4.85
CA ARG A 11 -4.57 10.62 5.39
C ARG A 11 -6.03 10.95 5.70
N ASN A 12 -6.99 10.50 4.89
CA ASN A 12 -8.36 10.99 4.95
C ASN A 12 -9.36 10.07 5.66
N TYR A 13 -9.09 8.76 5.74
CA TYR A 13 -10.07 7.79 6.23
C TYR A 13 -9.62 7.00 7.46
N GLN A 14 -8.46 7.33 8.05
CA GLN A 14 -7.92 6.63 9.23
C GLN A 14 -7.84 5.10 9.03
N VAL A 15 -7.45 4.68 7.82
CA VAL A 15 -7.29 3.29 7.44
C VAL A 15 -5.83 2.94 7.27
N SER A 16 -5.44 1.73 7.65
CA SER A 16 -4.15 1.17 7.26
C SER A 16 -4.24 0.65 5.82
N VAL A 17 -3.25 1.01 5.00
CA VAL A 17 -3.21 0.59 3.58
C VAL A 17 -2.06 -0.38 3.36
N VAL A 18 -2.33 -1.49 2.66
CA VAL A 18 -1.27 -2.37 2.15
C VAL A 18 -1.24 -2.26 0.63
N GLY A 19 -0.15 -1.70 0.12
CA GLY A 19 0.24 -1.61 -1.28
C GLY A 19 1.11 -2.78 -1.72
N VAL A 20 0.91 -3.26 -2.93
CA VAL A 20 1.70 -4.35 -3.51
C VAL A 20 2.20 -3.94 -4.88
N THR A 21 3.48 -4.17 -5.14
CA THR A 21 4.12 -3.94 -6.45
C THR A 21 5.10 -5.07 -6.76
N ILE A 22 5.35 -5.31 -8.04
CA ILE A 22 6.42 -6.21 -8.51
C ILE A 22 7.71 -5.46 -8.87
N SER A 23 7.71 -4.12 -8.76
CA SER A 23 8.84 -3.26 -9.11
C SER A 23 9.48 -2.68 -7.85
N ALA A 24 10.76 -3.00 -7.62
CA ALA A 24 11.54 -2.44 -6.51
C ALA A 24 11.69 -0.90 -6.57
N GLU A 25 11.75 -0.31 -7.78
CA GLU A 25 11.85 1.14 -7.95
C GLU A 25 10.57 1.84 -7.45
N GLN A 26 9.41 1.38 -7.93
CA GLN A 26 8.10 1.83 -7.45
C GLN A 26 7.92 1.63 -5.95
N GLN A 27 8.38 0.51 -5.38
CA GLN A 27 8.35 0.30 -3.92
C GLN A 27 9.09 1.41 -3.19
N LYS A 28 10.33 1.70 -3.59
CA LYS A 28 11.16 2.74 -2.96
C LYS A 28 10.51 4.12 -3.04
N MET A 29 9.95 4.47 -4.20
CA MET A 29 9.24 5.73 -4.38
C MET A 29 7.98 5.82 -3.51
N ALA A 30 7.21 4.73 -3.40
CA ALA A 30 6.00 4.67 -2.61
C ALA A 30 6.28 4.76 -1.11
N GLN A 31 7.32 4.06 -0.63
CA GLN A 31 7.78 4.13 0.77
C GLN A 31 8.24 5.55 1.13
N ALA A 32 9.02 6.20 0.28
CA ALA A 32 9.47 7.57 0.52
C ALA A 32 8.30 8.56 0.59
N ARG A 33 7.26 8.36 -0.24
CA ARG A 33 6.07 9.21 -0.26
C ARG A 33 5.15 9.00 0.95
N CYS A 34 5.09 7.79 1.49
CA CYS A 34 4.17 7.42 2.58
C CYS A 34 4.89 7.22 3.92
N ALA A 35 6.10 7.76 4.10
CA ALA A 35 6.94 7.50 5.27
C ALA A 35 6.31 7.93 6.61
N ASP A 36 5.40 8.90 6.57
CA ASP A 36 4.66 9.43 7.71
C ASP A 36 3.24 8.84 7.86
N LEU A 37 2.89 7.83 7.07
CA LEU A 37 1.55 7.28 6.98
C LEU A 37 1.51 5.80 7.36
N ASP A 38 0.34 5.33 7.79
CA ASP A 38 0.08 3.90 8.05
C ASP A 38 -0.12 3.13 6.73
N VAL A 39 0.96 3.06 5.95
CA VAL A 39 1.00 2.45 4.62
C VAL A 39 2.16 1.46 4.53
N GLU A 40 1.85 0.20 4.25
CA GLU A 40 2.83 -0.86 4.00
C GLU A 40 2.97 -1.10 2.49
N ILE A 41 4.20 -1.10 1.94
CA ILE A 41 4.44 -1.40 0.52
C ILE A 41 5.28 -2.68 0.38
N ARG A 42 4.65 -3.75 -0.12
CA ARG A 42 5.28 -5.07 -0.33
C ARG A 42 5.75 -5.22 -1.77
N LEU A 43 6.97 -5.73 -1.93
CA LEU A 43 7.50 -6.19 -3.22
C LEU A 43 7.13 -7.67 -3.39
N GLN A 44 5.99 -7.93 -4.01
CA GLN A 44 5.47 -9.28 -4.19
C GLN A 44 4.55 -9.32 -5.40
N ASP A 45 4.44 -10.51 -5.99
CA ASP A 45 3.41 -10.76 -6.98
C ASP A 45 2.04 -10.82 -6.31
N TYR A 46 1.05 -10.15 -6.90
CA TYR A 46 -0.30 -10.12 -6.34
C TYR A 46 -0.99 -11.49 -6.41
N ARG A 47 -0.51 -12.39 -7.28
CA ARG A 47 -1.07 -13.75 -7.47
C ARG A 47 -0.82 -14.66 -6.26
N ASP A 48 0.17 -14.33 -5.43
CA ASP A 48 0.55 -15.11 -4.25
C ASP A 48 0.01 -14.53 -2.92
N LEU A 49 -0.87 -13.51 -2.97
CA LEU A 49 -1.44 -12.86 -1.80
C LEU A 49 -2.50 -13.72 -1.08
N HIS A 50 -2.05 -14.54 -0.12
CA HIS A 50 -2.91 -15.28 0.83
C HIS A 50 -3.09 -14.53 2.16
N ASP A 51 -3.71 -13.34 2.13
CA ASP A 51 -3.85 -12.52 3.35
C ASP A 51 -5.32 -12.17 3.63
N SER A 52 -5.75 -12.37 4.89
CA SER A 52 -7.10 -12.12 5.38
C SER A 52 -7.18 -10.72 6.00
N PHE A 53 -7.95 -9.82 5.40
CA PHE A 53 -8.07 -8.43 5.84
C PHE A 53 -9.23 -8.27 6.83
N GLY A 54 -8.96 -7.70 8.00
CA GLY A 54 -9.98 -7.33 9.00
C GLY A 54 -10.74 -6.03 8.65
N PRO A 55 -11.76 -5.64 9.43
CA PRO A 55 -12.72 -4.59 9.07
C PRO A 55 -12.15 -3.17 8.90
N HIS A 56 -10.92 -2.92 9.39
CA HIS A 56 -10.27 -1.60 9.33
C HIS A 56 -9.03 -1.56 8.43
N ARG A 57 -8.78 -2.62 7.65
CA ARG A 57 -7.61 -2.71 6.77
C ARG A 57 -8.05 -2.78 5.32
N LEU A 58 -7.73 -1.75 4.54
CA LEU A 58 -8.07 -1.69 3.13
C LEU A 58 -6.88 -2.10 2.27
N ARG A 59 -7.18 -2.87 1.22
CA ARG A 59 -6.19 -3.34 0.25
C ARG A 59 -6.20 -2.43 -0.98
N TRP A 60 -5.03 -1.98 -1.41
CA TRP A 60 -4.88 -1.26 -2.67
C TRP A 60 -3.72 -1.83 -3.48
N HIS A 61 -3.97 -2.08 -4.76
CA HIS A 61 -2.98 -2.63 -5.69
C HIS A 61 -2.43 -1.50 -6.56
N VAL A 62 -1.09 -1.46 -6.73
CA VAL A 62 -0.40 -0.43 -7.53
C VAL A 62 -0.06 -0.97 -8.91
#